data_AF-A0A1G0NEH9-F1
#
_entry.id   AF-A0A1G0NEH9-F1
#
_cell.length_a   1.000
_cell.length_b   1.000
_cell.length_c   1.000
_cell.angle_alpha   90.00
_cell.angle_beta   90.00
_cell.angle_gamma   90.00
#
_symmetry.space_group_name_H-M   'P 1'
#
loop_
_entity.id
_entity.type
_entity.pdbx_description
1 polymer ?
#
loop_
_entity_poly.entity_id
_entity_poly.type
_entity_poly.pdbx_seq_one_letter_code
_entity_poly.pdbx_strand_id
1 'polypeptide(L)'
;MLKFGRSDFPPLEFIFRIFNSAEQFAVENQLAAYHSMENKQKFDYNPRASVCTAGLTVSYDDYEGEELMWRVHYSIDDFLHRFIAPFLGFCQRRRVIVGDVLALPSKTNAVWLGGTTFAGEFIDSVGYGQVAIEPVNLQVALLWATEAYVSGTTEQREHLVMLLRRYNDVLNLPYTYERFDGYWRIVECLGRGAALSLQQETEYKRICVIAGALNGSRNLRSFLGALLLNNIQYSDDAITSAFMYRNESTHSYLQKSVIDDPTLPNNFHFVAECADRLIFKAFGIDQALLKPSRHSIIVNRIV
;
A
#
# COMPACT_ATOMS: atom_id res chain seq x y z
N MET A 1 -5.48 -3.41 22.69
CA MET A 1 -6.92 -3.74 22.79
C MET A 1 -7.67 -2.53 22.27
N LEU A 2 -8.39 -2.64 21.14
CA LEU A 2 -9.01 -1.50 20.44
C LEU A 2 -10.51 -1.75 20.29
N LYS A 3 -11.35 -0.83 20.81
CA LYS A 3 -12.82 -0.92 20.77
C LYS A 3 -13.41 -0.02 19.69
N PHE A 4 -14.42 -0.49 18.97
CA PHE A 4 -15.14 0.23 17.92
C PHE A 4 -16.65 0.04 18.04
N GLY A 5 -17.43 1.05 17.63
CA GLY A 5 -18.87 0.95 17.48
C GLY A 5 -19.48 2.33 17.26
N ARG A 6 -20.55 2.43 16.45
CA ARG A 6 -21.44 3.61 16.53
C ARG A 6 -22.22 3.51 17.85
N SER A 7 -22.74 4.63 18.36
CA SER A 7 -23.51 4.70 19.62
C SER A 7 -24.66 3.69 19.73
N ASP A 8 -25.12 3.17 18.60
CA ASP A 8 -26.28 2.28 18.50
C ASP A 8 -25.88 0.78 18.39
N PHE A 9 -24.61 0.44 18.60
CA PHE A 9 -24.06 -0.90 18.47
C PHE A 9 -23.29 -1.30 19.73
N PRO A 10 -23.29 -2.59 20.13
CA PRO A 10 -22.38 -3.05 21.16
C PRO A 10 -20.93 -2.77 20.72
N PRO A 11 -20.04 -2.37 21.63
CA PRO A 11 -18.64 -2.14 21.31
C PRO A 11 -17.97 -3.44 20.85
N LEU A 12 -17.49 -3.47 19.61
CA LEU A 12 -16.67 -4.55 19.06
C LEU A 12 -15.21 -4.35 19.48
N GLU A 13 -14.53 -5.39 19.94
CA GLU A 13 -13.15 -5.31 20.41
C GLU A 13 -12.19 -6.16 19.57
N PHE A 14 -11.41 -5.52 18.70
CA PHE A 14 -10.58 -6.24 17.77
C PHE A 14 -9.24 -6.64 18.42
N ILE A 15 -8.97 -7.95 18.49
CA ILE A 15 -7.69 -8.51 18.94
C ILE A 15 -6.96 -9.16 17.76
N PHE A 16 -6.07 -8.40 17.12
CA PHE A 16 -5.28 -8.88 15.98
C PHE A 16 -4.19 -9.85 16.43
N ARG A 17 -4.27 -11.10 15.96
CA ARG A 17 -3.18 -12.07 16.04
C ARG A 17 -2.90 -12.59 14.65
N ILE A 18 -1.71 -12.28 14.14
CA ILE A 18 -1.21 -12.78 12.86
C ILE A 18 -0.32 -13.98 13.15
N PHE A 19 -0.65 -15.12 12.56
CA PHE A 19 0.23 -16.30 12.57
C PHE A 19 0.99 -16.35 11.24
N ASN A 20 2.24 -15.88 11.22
CA ASN A 20 3.13 -16.03 10.07
C ASN A 20 3.92 -17.33 10.20
N SER A 21 3.88 -18.22 9.20
CA SER A 21 4.84 -19.33 9.12
C SER A 21 6.07 -18.90 8.32
N ALA A 22 7.25 -18.89 8.95
CA ALA A 22 8.50 -18.52 8.29
C ALA A 22 8.85 -19.45 7.10
N GLU A 23 8.42 -20.72 7.17
CA GLU A 23 8.64 -21.74 6.14
C GLU A 23 7.94 -21.38 4.82
N GLN A 24 6.81 -20.68 4.89
CA GLN A 24 6.04 -20.28 3.72
C GLN A 24 6.66 -19.11 2.95
N PHE A 25 7.34 -18.18 3.64
CA PHE A 25 8.09 -17.09 3.00
C PHE A 25 9.30 -17.58 2.20
N ALA A 26 9.91 -18.71 2.60
CA ALA A 26 11.00 -19.32 1.83
C ALA A 26 10.51 -19.77 0.44
N VAL A 27 9.30 -20.33 0.37
CA VAL A 27 8.66 -20.73 -0.90
C VAL A 27 8.33 -19.52 -1.76
N GLU A 28 7.82 -18.43 -1.17
CA GLU A 28 7.56 -17.17 -1.88
C GLU A 28 8.83 -16.56 -2.49
N ASN A 29 9.93 -16.51 -1.74
CA ASN A 29 11.20 -15.97 -2.22
C ASN A 29 11.79 -16.81 -3.36
N GLN A 30 11.67 -18.14 -3.29
CA GLN A 30 12.08 -19.04 -4.38
C GLN A 30 11.25 -18.81 -5.65
N LEU A 31 9.95 -18.56 -5.50
CA LEU A 31 9.05 -18.27 -6.62
C LEU A 31 9.32 -16.89 -7.24
N ALA A 32 9.55 -15.85 -6.42
CA ALA A 32 9.94 -14.52 -6.89
C ALA A 32 11.26 -14.57 -7.68
N ALA A 33 12.22 -15.38 -7.24
CA ALA A 33 13.46 -15.63 -7.98
C ALA A 33 13.21 -16.40 -9.30
N TYR A 34 12.27 -17.33 -9.31
CA TYR A 34 11.84 -18.05 -10.52
C TYR A 34 11.17 -17.13 -11.55
N HIS A 35 10.43 -16.10 -11.12
CA HIS A 35 9.81 -15.09 -12.00
C HIS A 35 10.67 -13.85 -12.26
N SER A 36 11.94 -13.87 -11.85
CA SER A 36 12.87 -12.78 -12.10
C SER A 36 13.20 -12.61 -13.59
N MET A 37 13.75 -11.45 -13.95
CA MET A 37 14.20 -11.16 -15.32
C MET A 37 15.21 -12.20 -15.85
N GLU A 38 15.91 -12.90 -14.96
CA GLU A 38 16.90 -13.93 -15.30
C GLU A 38 16.27 -15.25 -15.77
N ASN A 39 15.02 -15.57 -15.38
CA ASN A 39 14.44 -16.90 -15.55
C ASN A 39 13.28 -17.01 -16.55
N LYS A 40 13.03 -15.97 -17.36
CA LYS A 40 11.90 -15.86 -18.31
C LYS A 40 10.54 -16.01 -17.61
N GLN A 41 9.84 -14.90 -17.48
CA GLN A 41 8.48 -14.78 -16.96
C GLN A 41 7.51 -15.74 -17.70
N LYS A 42 7.34 -16.97 -17.20
CA LYS A 42 6.33 -17.91 -17.68
C LYS A 42 5.07 -17.78 -16.80
N PHE A 43 3.95 -17.46 -17.44
CA PHE A 43 2.63 -17.39 -16.81
C PHE A 43 2.02 -18.79 -16.68
N ASP A 44 2.45 -19.55 -15.68
CA ASP A 44 1.70 -20.74 -15.27
C ASP A 44 0.92 -20.41 -14.00
N TYR A 45 -0.42 -20.43 -14.09
CA TYR A 45 -1.30 -20.33 -12.93
C TYR A 45 -1.08 -21.55 -12.03
N ASN A 46 -0.57 -21.33 -10.80
CA ASN A 46 -0.49 -22.39 -9.81
C ASN A 46 -1.56 -22.21 -8.71
N PRO A 47 -2.74 -22.84 -8.84
CA PRO A 47 -3.81 -22.79 -7.83
C PRO A 47 -3.42 -23.41 -6.48
N ARG A 48 -2.32 -24.16 -6.41
CA ARG A 48 -1.81 -24.76 -5.16
C ARG A 48 -0.82 -23.85 -4.44
N ALA A 49 -0.45 -22.71 -5.04
CA ALA A 49 0.52 -21.75 -4.48
C ALA A 49 -0.15 -20.58 -3.76
N SER A 50 -1.43 -20.71 -3.41
CA SER A 50 -2.14 -19.80 -2.50
C SER A 50 -1.53 -19.94 -1.11
N VAL A 51 -0.43 -19.23 -0.86
CA VAL A 51 0.31 -19.32 0.41
C VAL A 51 -0.51 -18.62 1.50
N CYS A 52 -1.00 -19.38 2.47
CA CYS A 52 -1.74 -18.86 3.64
C CYS A 52 -0.79 -18.09 4.58
N THR A 53 -0.54 -16.82 4.31
CA THR A 53 0.47 -16.05 5.05
C THR A 53 0.07 -15.61 6.47
N ALA A 54 -1.21 -15.69 6.84
CA ALA A 54 -1.69 -15.20 8.13
C ALA A 54 -3.04 -15.82 8.52
N GLY A 55 -3.29 -15.98 9.81
CA GLY A 55 -4.66 -16.00 10.37
C GLY A 55 -4.94 -14.66 11.02
N LEU A 56 -6.21 -14.24 11.12
CA LEU A 56 -6.61 -13.05 11.87
C LEU A 56 -7.72 -13.42 12.85
N THR A 57 -7.52 -13.13 14.13
CA THR A 57 -8.59 -13.24 15.14
C THR A 57 -9.28 -11.88 15.31
N VAL A 58 -10.60 -11.88 15.50
CA VAL A 58 -11.40 -10.71 15.86
C VAL A 58 -12.28 -11.12 17.03
N SER A 59 -12.24 -10.38 18.14
CA SER A 59 -13.06 -10.64 19.32
C SER A 59 -14.19 -9.61 19.38
N TYR A 60 -15.27 -9.94 20.08
CA TYR A 60 -16.40 -9.03 20.29
C TYR A 60 -17.25 -9.53 21.45
N ASP A 61 -17.97 -8.61 22.06
CA ASP A 61 -18.91 -8.91 23.15
C ASP A 61 -20.09 -9.76 22.64
N ASP A 62 -20.67 -10.52 23.57
CA ASP A 62 -21.82 -11.37 23.28
C ASP A 62 -23.01 -10.56 22.77
N TYR A 63 -23.77 -11.16 21.85
CA TYR A 63 -25.00 -10.57 21.34
C TYR A 63 -26.08 -11.63 21.12
N GLU A 64 -27.34 -11.21 21.29
CA GLU A 64 -28.52 -12.04 21.07
C GLU A 64 -29.32 -11.53 19.86
N GLY A 65 -29.79 -12.44 19.01
CA GLY A 65 -30.66 -12.14 17.85
C GLY A 65 -29.97 -12.19 16.48
N GLU A 66 -30.70 -12.71 15.48
CA GLU A 66 -30.22 -12.85 14.09
C GLU A 66 -29.88 -11.50 13.43
N GLU A 67 -30.62 -10.44 13.75
CA GLU A 67 -30.38 -9.10 13.20
C GLU A 67 -29.04 -8.52 13.67
N LEU A 68 -28.67 -8.73 14.94
CA LEU A 68 -27.36 -8.30 15.45
C LEU A 68 -26.23 -9.13 14.83
N MET A 69 -26.45 -10.43 14.63
CA MET A 69 -25.48 -11.31 13.96
C MET A 69 -25.12 -10.84 12.57
N TRP A 70 -26.11 -10.52 11.73
CA TRP A 70 -25.86 -10.00 10.37
C TRP A 70 -25.09 -8.68 10.42
N ARG A 71 -25.43 -7.77 11.35
CA ARG A 71 -24.76 -6.47 11.49
C ARG A 71 -23.29 -6.61 11.93
N VAL A 72 -23.00 -7.52 12.86
CA VAL A 72 -21.63 -7.80 13.30
C VAL A 72 -20.81 -8.39 12.17
N HIS A 73 -21.37 -9.38 11.47
CA HIS A 73 -20.72 -9.98 10.30
C HIS A 73 -20.40 -8.94 9.23
N TYR A 74 -21.38 -8.10 8.86
CA TYR A 74 -21.18 -7.02 7.90
C TYR A 74 -20.08 -6.04 8.35
N SER A 75 -20.06 -5.66 9.63
CA SER A 75 -19.08 -4.71 10.15
C SER A 75 -17.66 -5.28 10.14
N ILE A 76 -17.51 -6.56 10.48
CA ILE A 76 -16.22 -7.26 10.40
C ILE A 76 -15.80 -7.37 8.94
N ASP A 77 -16.68 -7.85 8.07
CA ASP A 77 -16.41 -8.02 6.64
C ASP A 77 -15.99 -6.70 5.97
N ASP A 78 -16.73 -5.62 6.24
CA ASP A 78 -16.42 -4.28 5.73
C ASP A 78 -15.05 -3.79 6.21
N PHE A 79 -14.74 -3.95 7.50
CA PHE A 79 -13.45 -3.55 8.04
C PHE A 79 -12.29 -4.38 7.46
N LEU A 80 -12.48 -5.69 7.29
CA LEU A 80 -11.48 -6.57 6.69
C LEU A 80 -11.20 -6.19 5.24
N HIS A 81 -12.23 -5.99 4.44
CA HIS A 81 -12.10 -5.70 3.01
C HIS A 81 -11.68 -4.25 2.72
N ARG A 82 -12.16 -3.27 3.50
CA ARG A 82 -11.86 -1.85 3.25
C ARG A 82 -10.55 -1.39 3.85
N PHE A 83 -10.10 -2.02 4.93
CA PHE A 83 -8.93 -1.55 5.67
C PHE A 83 -7.83 -2.60 5.76
N ILE A 84 -8.11 -3.77 6.36
CA ILE A 84 -7.08 -4.76 6.68
C ILE A 84 -6.43 -5.35 5.42
N ALA A 85 -7.21 -5.81 4.44
CA ALA A 85 -6.67 -6.38 3.22
C ALA A 85 -5.87 -5.35 2.40
N PRO A 86 -6.37 -4.13 2.15
CA PRO A 86 -5.57 -3.09 1.50
C PRO A 86 -4.29 -2.74 2.26
N PHE A 87 -4.32 -2.69 3.59
CA PHE A 87 -3.14 -2.42 4.42
C PHE A 87 -2.11 -3.55 4.32
N LEU A 88 -2.56 -4.80 4.45
CA LEU A 88 -1.69 -5.96 4.27
C LEU A 88 -1.13 -6.02 2.85
N GLY A 89 -1.94 -5.68 1.85
CA GLY A 89 -1.49 -5.61 0.46
C GLY A 89 -0.43 -4.55 0.24
N PHE A 90 -0.53 -3.42 0.94
CA PHE A 90 0.53 -2.43 1.03
C PHE A 90 1.80 -3.01 1.70
N CYS A 91 1.69 -3.58 2.91
CA CYS A 91 2.84 -4.13 3.64
C CYS A 91 3.56 -5.26 2.89
N GLN A 92 2.81 -6.03 2.12
CA GLN A 92 3.33 -7.16 1.36
C GLN A 92 3.65 -6.81 -0.11
N ARG A 93 3.29 -5.58 -0.56
CA ARG A 93 3.37 -5.11 -1.95
C ARG A 93 2.73 -6.07 -2.97
N ARG A 94 1.62 -6.70 -2.58
CA ARG A 94 0.85 -7.67 -3.38
C ARG A 94 -0.62 -7.61 -3.06
N ARG A 95 -1.46 -8.14 -3.95
CA ARG A 95 -2.89 -8.23 -3.66
C ARG A 95 -3.11 -9.15 -2.46
N VAL A 96 -4.05 -8.77 -1.61
CA VAL A 96 -4.52 -9.61 -0.51
C VAL A 96 -6.01 -9.81 -0.69
N ILE A 97 -6.42 -11.08 -0.73
CA ILE A 97 -7.82 -11.48 -0.79
C ILE A 97 -8.24 -11.92 0.61
N VAL A 98 -9.44 -11.52 1.02
CA VAL A 98 -10.07 -12.02 2.25
C VAL A 98 -11.05 -13.11 1.81
N GLY A 99 -10.92 -14.29 2.41
CA GLY A 99 -11.90 -15.37 2.22
C GLY A 99 -13.16 -15.13 3.06
N ASP A 100 -14.09 -16.09 3.03
CA ASP A 100 -15.35 -15.97 3.76
C ASP A 100 -15.12 -15.76 5.27
N VAL A 101 -15.72 -14.69 5.77
CA VAL A 101 -15.69 -14.36 7.20
C VAL A 101 -16.72 -15.22 7.91
N LEU A 102 -16.33 -16.00 8.92
CA LEU A 102 -17.28 -16.73 9.75
C LEU A 102 -17.35 -16.09 11.14
N ALA A 103 -18.42 -15.34 11.39
CA ALA A 103 -18.72 -14.77 12.71
C ALA A 103 -19.62 -15.74 13.49
N LEU A 104 -19.14 -16.23 14.63
CA LEU A 104 -19.90 -17.14 15.50
C LEU A 104 -20.67 -16.34 16.57
N PRO A 105 -21.91 -16.72 16.93
CA PRO A 105 -22.63 -16.11 18.07
C PRO A 105 -21.82 -16.33 19.36
N SER A 106 -21.41 -15.26 20.05
CA SER A 106 -20.43 -15.38 21.15
C SER A 106 -21.09 -15.67 22.52
N LYS A 107 -20.40 -16.50 23.32
CA LYS A 107 -20.42 -16.43 24.80
C LYS A 107 -19.07 -16.20 25.51
N THR A 108 -17.93 -16.08 24.80
CA THR A 108 -16.60 -15.76 25.39
C THR A 108 -15.49 -15.61 24.32
N ASN A 109 -15.61 -14.68 23.39
CA ASN A 109 -14.67 -14.43 22.27
C ASN A 109 -14.85 -15.37 21.07
N ALA A 110 -15.31 -14.82 19.95
CA ALA A 110 -15.24 -15.50 18.68
C ALA A 110 -13.77 -15.55 18.17
N VAL A 111 -13.41 -16.67 17.54
CA VAL A 111 -12.15 -16.85 16.82
C VAL A 111 -12.50 -17.03 15.35
N TRP A 112 -12.05 -16.10 14.51
CA TRP A 112 -12.05 -16.34 13.07
C TRP A 112 -10.79 -17.14 12.69
N LEU A 113 -11.03 -18.28 12.02
CA LEU A 113 -10.03 -19.10 11.34
C LEU A 113 -10.46 -19.19 9.88
N GLY A 114 -10.00 -18.24 9.07
CA GLY A 114 -10.04 -18.39 7.62
C GLY A 114 -8.92 -19.35 7.18
N GLY A 115 -9.19 -20.65 7.21
CA GLY A 115 -8.44 -21.59 6.38
C GLY A 115 -8.83 -21.32 4.94
N THR A 116 -7.87 -20.86 4.12
CA THR A 116 -8.03 -20.21 2.80
C THR A 116 -8.52 -18.75 2.90
N THR A 117 -7.80 -17.71 2.49
CA THR A 117 -6.45 -17.57 1.94
C THR A 117 -6.14 -16.08 1.94
N PHE A 118 -5.13 -15.60 2.68
CA PHE A 118 -4.40 -14.38 2.29
C PHE A 118 -3.59 -14.73 1.04
N ALA A 119 -4.28 -15.07 -0.05
CA ALA A 119 -3.65 -15.38 -1.32
C ALA A 119 -3.37 -14.05 -2.00
N GLY A 120 -2.09 -13.77 -2.25
CA GLY A 120 -1.76 -13.07 -3.47
C GLY A 120 -2.26 -13.92 -4.63
N GLU A 121 -3.27 -13.45 -5.36
CA GLU A 121 -3.51 -13.97 -6.69
C GLU A 121 -2.27 -13.62 -7.52
N PHE A 122 -1.44 -14.62 -7.77
CA PHE A 122 -0.30 -14.58 -8.69
C PHE A 122 -0.74 -14.68 -10.17
N ILE A 123 -2.05 -14.80 -10.41
CA ILE A 123 -2.61 -15.29 -11.69
C ILE A 123 -2.41 -14.29 -12.84
N ASP A 124 -2.17 -13.00 -12.55
CA ASP A 124 -1.89 -11.99 -13.57
C ASP A 124 -0.66 -11.14 -13.29
N SER A 125 0.10 -11.45 -12.24
CA SER A 125 1.01 -10.53 -11.58
C SER A 125 2.44 -11.06 -11.51
N VAL A 126 3.14 -11.04 -12.64
CA VAL A 126 4.57 -11.40 -12.69
C VAL A 126 5.48 -10.30 -12.11
N GLY A 127 4.97 -9.51 -11.16
CA GLY A 127 5.76 -8.45 -10.57
C GLY A 127 5.24 -7.89 -9.27
N TYR A 128 5.40 -8.64 -8.20
CA TYR A 128 5.35 -8.09 -6.84
C TYR A 128 6.76 -7.93 -6.28
N GLY A 129 6.97 -6.77 -5.64
CA GLY A 129 8.26 -6.38 -5.09
C GLY A 129 8.59 -7.09 -3.78
N GLN A 130 9.80 -6.86 -3.28
CA GLN A 130 10.15 -7.27 -1.91
C GLN A 130 9.13 -6.67 -0.93
N VAL A 131 8.68 -7.43 0.07
CA VAL A 131 7.77 -6.96 1.12
C VAL A 131 8.22 -5.61 1.69
N ALA A 132 7.27 -4.70 1.92
CA ALA A 132 7.57 -3.38 2.49
C ALA A 132 8.01 -3.50 3.96
N ILE A 133 7.55 -4.53 4.69
CA ILE A 133 7.90 -4.78 6.09
C ILE A 133 8.34 -6.24 6.25
N GLU A 134 9.30 -6.51 7.14
CA GLU A 134 9.59 -7.89 7.55
C GLU A 134 8.36 -8.56 8.18
N PRO A 135 8.13 -9.86 7.92
CA PRO A 135 6.96 -10.58 8.46
C PRO A 135 6.85 -10.50 9.99
N VAL A 136 7.98 -10.57 10.70
CA VAL A 136 8.01 -10.47 12.17
C VAL A 136 7.45 -9.15 12.71
N ASN A 137 7.49 -8.08 11.91
CA ASN A 137 7.02 -6.75 12.28
C ASN A 137 5.60 -6.43 11.79
N LEU A 138 4.97 -7.33 11.02
CA LEU A 138 3.62 -7.10 10.47
C LEU A 138 2.57 -6.91 11.57
N GLN A 139 2.66 -7.65 12.67
CA GLN A 139 1.71 -7.53 13.76
C GLN A 139 1.79 -6.14 14.43
N VAL A 140 3.01 -5.65 14.65
CA VAL A 140 3.23 -4.31 15.23
C VAL A 140 2.69 -3.23 14.29
N ALA A 141 2.99 -3.34 12.99
CA ALA A 141 2.50 -2.39 11.99
C ALA A 141 0.96 -2.38 11.89
N LEU A 142 0.33 -3.56 11.93
CA LEU A 142 -1.14 -3.67 11.91
C LEU A 142 -1.79 -3.08 13.15
N LEU A 143 -1.18 -3.25 14.33
CA LEU A 143 -1.67 -2.65 15.56
C LEU A 143 -1.64 -1.11 15.47
N TRP A 144 -0.53 -0.54 15.02
CA TRP A 144 -0.40 0.91 14.83
C TRP A 144 -1.35 1.46 13.77
N ALA A 145 -1.45 0.79 12.61
CA ALA A 145 -2.37 1.21 11.57
C ALA A 145 -3.83 1.16 12.04
N THR A 146 -4.20 0.10 12.75
CA THR A 146 -5.55 -0.01 13.31
C THR A 146 -5.77 1.06 14.36
N GLU A 147 -4.83 1.28 15.28
CA GLU A 147 -4.93 2.32 16.29
C GLU A 147 -5.15 3.70 15.65
N ALA A 148 -4.35 4.06 14.64
CA ALA A 148 -4.52 5.29 13.88
C ALA A 148 -5.91 5.40 13.22
N TYR A 149 -6.44 4.29 12.70
CA TYR A 149 -7.80 4.24 12.15
C TYR A 149 -8.87 4.39 13.23
N VAL A 150 -8.75 3.74 14.39
CA VAL A 150 -9.76 3.83 15.48
C VAL A 150 -9.80 5.22 16.07
N SER A 151 -8.61 5.78 16.36
CA SER A 151 -8.47 7.04 17.08
C SER A 151 -8.74 8.24 16.19
N GLY A 152 -8.68 8.06 14.86
CA GLY A 152 -8.89 9.13 13.90
C GLY A 152 -10.34 9.62 13.84
N THR A 153 -10.53 10.87 13.39
CA THR A 153 -11.84 11.40 12.98
C THR A 153 -12.39 10.65 11.77
N THR A 154 -13.67 10.86 11.44
CA THR A 154 -14.27 10.29 10.22
C THR A 154 -13.46 10.68 8.97
N GLU A 155 -13.06 11.95 8.82
CA GLU A 155 -12.28 12.37 7.65
C GLU A 155 -10.90 11.70 7.62
N GLN A 156 -10.25 11.53 8.78
CA GLN A 156 -8.96 10.84 8.86
C GLN A 156 -9.08 9.37 8.48
N ARG A 157 -10.13 8.68 8.94
CA ARG A 157 -10.40 7.28 8.59
C ARG A 157 -10.63 7.10 7.10
N GLU A 158 -11.47 7.95 6.51
CA GLU A 158 -11.74 7.94 5.07
C GLU A 158 -10.48 8.23 4.27
N HIS A 159 -9.65 9.16 4.74
CA HIS A 159 -8.36 9.47 4.13
C HIS A 159 -7.42 8.26 4.13
N LEU A 160 -7.26 7.57 5.25
CA LEU A 160 -6.42 6.37 5.35
C LEU A 160 -6.91 5.24 4.42
N VAL A 161 -8.22 4.98 4.41
CA VAL A 161 -8.83 3.98 3.51
C VAL A 161 -8.61 4.36 2.05
N MET A 162 -8.79 5.64 1.70
CA MET A 162 -8.58 6.13 0.34
C MET A 162 -7.13 5.94 -0.09
N LEU A 163 -6.15 6.26 0.75
CA LEU A 163 -4.73 6.07 0.44
C LEU A 163 -4.41 4.61 0.16
N LEU A 164 -4.87 3.69 1.01
CA LEU A 164 -4.65 2.26 0.81
C LEU A 164 -5.31 1.75 -0.47
N ARG A 165 -6.55 2.19 -0.73
CA ARG A 165 -7.26 1.82 -1.95
C ARG A 165 -6.50 2.30 -3.19
N ARG A 166 -6.08 3.57 -3.22
CA ARG A 166 -5.29 4.12 -4.33
C ARG A 166 -3.97 3.40 -4.52
N TYR A 167 -3.27 3.07 -3.44
CA TYR A 167 -2.04 2.30 -3.52
C TYR A 167 -2.29 0.90 -4.14
N ASN A 168 -3.35 0.22 -3.69
CA ASN A 168 -3.72 -1.09 -4.24
C ASN A 168 -4.16 -1.00 -5.70
N ASP A 169 -4.91 0.04 -6.10
CA ASP A 169 -5.25 0.29 -7.50
C ASP A 169 -3.96 0.41 -8.34
N VAL A 170 -2.97 1.14 -7.84
CA VAL A 170 -1.66 1.31 -8.51
C VAL A 170 -0.90 -0.01 -8.58
N LEU A 171 -0.86 -0.82 -7.50
CA LEU A 171 -0.22 -2.13 -7.53
C LEU A 171 -0.77 -3.06 -8.63
N ASN A 172 -2.04 -2.90 -9.00
CA ASN A 172 -2.71 -3.71 -10.00
C ASN A 172 -2.51 -3.20 -11.43
N LEU A 173 -1.84 -2.06 -11.64
CA LEU A 173 -1.54 -1.59 -12.99
C LEU A 173 -0.45 -2.47 -13.63
N PRO A 174 -0.66 -2.92 -14.88
CA PRO A 174 0.20 -3.92 -15.53
C PRO A 174 1.60 -3.39 -15.86
N TYR A 175 1.76 -2.10 -16.14
CA TYR A 175 3.02 -1.54 -16.64
C TYR A 175 3.69 -0.59 -15.66
N THR A 176 5.03 -0.57 -15.67
CA THR A 176 5.83 0.29 -14.77
C THR A 176 5.56 1.78 -14.98
N TYR A 177 5.37 2.25 -16.20
CA TYR A 177 5.09 3.68 -16.46
C TYR A 177 3.71 4.11 -15.91
N GLU A 178 2.71 3.22 -15.92
CA GLU A 178 1.39 3.47 -15.33
C GLU A 178 1.48 3.52 -13.81
N ARG A 179 2.24 2.57 -13.24
CA ARG A 179 2.50 2.54 -11.80
C ARG A 179 3.27 3.77 -11.34
N PHE A 180 4.23 4.24 -12.13
CA PHE A 180 4.96 5.49 -11.88
C PHE A 180 3.99 6.67 -11.76
N ASP A 181 3.09 6.89 -12.74
CA ASP A 181 2.11 7.99 -12.68
C ASP A 181 1.16 7.82 -11.49
N GLY A 182 0.74 6.58 -11.22
CA GLY A 182 -0.05 6.22 -10.05
C GLY A 182 0.58 6.67 -8.73
N TYR A 183 1.84 6.29 -8.49
CA TYR A 183 2.56 6.69 -7.28
C TYR A 183 2.80 8.20 -7.23
N TRP A 184 3.14 8.83 -8.36
CA TRP A 184 3.31 10.28 -8.43
C TRP A 184 2.05 10.99 -7.95
N ARG A 185 0.88 10.57 -8.43
CA ARG A 185 -0.41 11.16 -8.04
C ARG A 185 -0.72 10.98 -6.55
N ILE A 186 -0.35 9.84 -5.96
CA ILE A 186 -0.51 9.62 -4.51
C ILE A 186 0.31 10.67 -3.74
N VAL A 187 1.59 10.83 -4.08
CA VAL A 187 2.48 11.81 -3.44
C VAL A 187 1.97 13.24 -3.66
N GLU A 188 1.57 13.58 -4.89
CA GLU A 188 1.01 14.89 -5.23
C GLU A 188 -0.25 15.21 -4.40
N CYS A 189 -1.17 14.24 -4.26
CA CYS A 189 -2.38 14.43 -3.47
C CYS A 189 -2.08 14.70 -2.00
N LEU A 190 -1.10 14.00 -1.43
CA LEU A 190 -0.69 14.16 -0.03
C LEU A 190 -0.08 15.53 0.28
N GLY A 191 0.45 16.24 -0.71
CA GLY A 191 0.96 17.61 -0.55
C GLY A 191 0.06 18.68 -1.17
N ARG A 192 -1.13 18.32 -1.67
CA ARG A 192 -2.05 19.29 -2.27
C ARG A 192 -2.52 20.29 -1.21
N GLY A 193 -2.37 21.58 -1.50
CA GLY A 193 -2.76 22.65 -0.58
C GLY A 193 -1.81 22.82 0.62
N ALA A 194 -0.64 22.16 0.60
CA ALA A 194 0.38 22.32 1.62
C ALA A 194 0.82 23.79 1.78
N ALA A 195 0.66 24.30 3.01
CA ALA A 195 1.26 25.57 3.41
C ALA A 195 2.74 25.33 3.74
N LEU A 196 3.63 25.80 2.88
CA LEU A 196 5.06 25.68 3.06
C LEU A 196 5.60 26.82 3.93
N SER A 197 6.51 26.49 4.85
CA SER A 197 7.32 27.50 5.54
C SER A 197 8.24 28.24 4.57
N LEU A 198 8.78 29.39 4.98
CA LEU A 198 9.70 30.17 4.15
C LEU A 198 10.94 29.37 3.68
N GLN A 199 11.46 28.49 4.54
CA GLN A 199 12.58 27.63 4.18
C GLN A 199 12.18 26.60 3.11
N GLN A 200 11.01 25.97 3.27
CA GLN A 200 10.47 25.01 2.30
C GLN A 200 10.09 25.69 0.97
N GLU A 201 9.64 26.95 1.00
CA GLU A 201 9.40 27.76 -0.20
C GLU A 201 10.69 28.07 -0.95
N THR A 202 11.76 28.39 -0.22
CA THR A 202 13.09 28.62 -0.80
C THR A 202 13.59 27.35 -1.49
N GLU A 203 13.43 26.21 -0.82
CA GLU A 203 13.82 24.91 -1.36
C GLU A 203 12.98 24.52 -2.59
N TYR A 204 11.66 24.74 -2.56
CA TYR A 204 10.79 24.56 -3.73
C TYR A 204 11.27 25.40 -4.93
N LYS A 205 11.56 26.69 -4.72
CA LYS A 205 12.08 27.57 -5.77
C LYS A 205 13.43 27.09 -6.32
N ARG A 206 14.32 26.60 -5.46
CA ARG A 206 15.61 26.02 -5.87
C ARG A 206 15.42 24.81 -6.79
N ILE A 207 14.55 23.87 -6.41
CA ILE A 207 14.26 22.70 -7.23
C ILE A 207 13.59 23.09 -8.55
N CYS A 208 12.68 24.08 -8.57
CA CYS A 208 12.10 24.55 -9.83
C CYS A 208 13.16 25.01 -10.84
N VAL A 209 14.20 25.70 -10.38
CA VAL A 209 15.30 26.16 -11.25
C VAL A 209 16.08 24.97 -11.82
N ILE A 210 16.46 24.01 -10.97
CA ILE A 210 17.28 22.85 -11.39
C ILE A 210 16.48 21.92 -12.30
N ALA A 211 15.20 21.70 -12.00
CA ALA A 211 14.33 20.84 -12.78
C ALA A 211 13.78 21.51 -14.06
N GLY A 212 14.18 22.75 -14.36
CA GLY A 212 13.69 23.51 -15.51
C GLY A 212 12.19 23.77 -15.48
N ALA A 213 11.56 23.76 -14.30
CA ALA A 213 10.13 23.94 -14.14
C ALA A 213 9.77 25.44 -14.22
N LEU A 214 8.66 25.76 -14.89
CA LEU A 214 8.10 27.10 -14.84
C LEU A 214 7.78 27.49 -13.38
N ASN A 215 8.12 28.72 -13.01
CA ASN A 215 7.75 29.29 -11.70
C ASN A 215 6.24 29.12 -11.47
N GLY A 216 5.86 28.32 -10.48
CA GLY A 216 4.46 28.07 -10.13
C GLY A 216 3.88 26.72 -10.59
N SER A 217 4.71 25.74 -10.98
CA SER A 217 4.24 24.36 -11.22
C SER A 217 3.50 23.78 -10.00
N ARG A 218 2.16 23.75 -10.06
CA ARG A 218 1.30 23.29 -8.96
C ARG A 218 1.55 21.84 -8.58
N ASN A 219 1.87 21.01 -9.58
CA ASN A 219 2.03 19.57 -9.40
C ASN A 219 3.38 19.28 -8.74
N LEU A 220 4.46 19.92 -9.20
CA LEU A 220 5.77 19.83 -8.56
C LEU A 220 5.73 20.40 -7.14
N ARG A 221 5.02 21.52 -6.94
CA ARG A 221 4.82 22.11 -5.61
C ARG A 221 4.12 21.15 -4.66
N SER A 222 3.06 20.48 -5.11
CA SER A 222 2.31 19.54 -4.28
C SER A 222 3.16 18.30 -3.98
N PHE A 223 3.86 17.76 -4.98
CA PHE A 223 4.78 16.63 -4.80
C PHE A 223 5.90 16.96 -3.78
N LEU A 224 6.64 18.05 -4.01
CA LEU A 224 7.69 18.50 -3.08
C LEU A 224 7.13 18.88 -1.73
N GLY A 225 5.94 19.48 -1.68
CA GLY A 225 5.30 19.84 -0.43
C GLY A 225 5.02 18.63 0.45
N ALA A 226 4.59 17.51 -0.14
CA ALA A 226 4.44 16.25 0.57
C ALA A 226 5.77 15.78 1.18
N LEU A 227 6.84 15.78 0.38
CA LEU A 227 8.17 15.34 0.84
C LEU A 227 8.72 16.24 1.95
N LEU A 228 8.69 17.56 1.74
CA LEU A 228 9.23 18.56 2.65
C LEU A 228 8.50 18.63 3.99
N LEU A 229 7.17 18.59 4.00
CA LEU A 229 6.39 18.56 5.24
C LEU A 229 6.64 17.28 6.04
N ASN A 230 6.97 16.20 5.35
CA ASN A 230 7.19 14.90 5.95
C ASN A 230 8.67 14.56 6.17
N ASN A 231 9.59 15.48 5.91
CA ASN A 231 11.04 15.27 6.01
C ASN A 231 11.52 14.04 5.22
N ILE A 232 10.90 13.76 4.07
CA ILE A 232 11.33 12.69 3.17
C ILE A 232 12.56 13.18 2.41
N GLN A 233 13.66 12.47 2.57
CA GLN A 233 14.92 12.78 1.92
C GLN A 233 14.84 12.49 0.41
N TYR A 234 15.50 13.33 -0.37
CA TYR A 234 15.59 13.21 -1.82
C TYR A 234 16.92 13.79 -2.30
N SER A 235 17.36 13.39 -3.49
CA SER A 235 18.45 14.07 -4.20
C SER A 235 17.90 14.94 -5.32
N ASP A 236 18.67 15.97 -5.70
CA ASP A 236 18.34 16.86 -6.81
C ASP A 236 18.14 16.07 -8.12
N ASP A 237 19.03 15.11 -8.38
CA ASP A 237 18.99 14.27 -9.58
C ASP A 237 17.72 13.40 -9.62
N ALA A 238 17.33 12.81 -8.49
CA ALA A 238 16.17 11.92 -8.44
C ALA A 238 14.86 12.68 -8.71
N ILE A 239 14.67 13.86 -8.10
CA ILE A 239 13.48 14.67 -8.37
C ILE A 239 13.50 15.21 -9.79
N THR A 240 14.64 15.69 -10.26
CA THR A 240 14.74 16.30 -11.58
C THR A 240 14.44 15.27 -12.66
N SER A 241 15.07 14.09 -12.59
CA SER A 241 14.80 13.01 -13.54
C SER A 241 13.36 12.52 -13.47
N ALA A 242 12.81 12.31 -12.27
CA ALA A 242 11.42 11.87 -12.12
C ALA A 242 10.41 12.91 -12.63
N PHE A 243 10.65 14.21 -12.38
CA PHE A 243 9.77 15.27 -12.85
C PHE A 243 9.81 15.41 -14.38
N MET A 244 11.00 15.30 -14.99
CA MET A 244 11.15 15.30 -16.45
C MET A 244 10.41 14.11 -17.06
N TYR A 245 10.65 12.89 -16.55
CA TYR A 245 9.95 11.70 -17.00
C TYR A 245 8.43 11.82 -16.87
N ARG A 246 7.95 12.38 -15.75
CA ARG A 246 6.53 12.64 -15.52
C ARG A 246 5.93 13.59 -16.57
N ASN A 247 6.64 14.65 -16.92
CA ASN A 247 6.16 15.59 -17.92
C ASN A 247 6.12 14.93 -19.31
N GLU A 248 7.14 14.18 -19.68
CA GLU A 248 7.18 13.44 -20.94
C GLU A 248 6.05 12.42 -21.05
N SER A 249 5.88 11.58 -20.03
CA SER A 249 4.84 10.54 -19.96
C SER A 249 3.42 11.10 -19.95
N THR A 250 3.20 12.30 -19.41
CA THR A 250 1.88 12.97 -19.43
C THR A 250 1.48 13.40 -20.84
N HIS A 251 2.45 13.77 -21.70
CA HIS A 251 2.19 14.31 -23.03
C HIS A 251 2.39 13.29 -24.16
N SER A 252 3.06 12.17 -23.89
CA SER A 252 3.46 11.17 -24.89
C SER A 252 3.09 9.75 -24.47
N TYR A 253 1.92 9.58 -23.82
CA TYR A 253 1.41 8.29 -23.36
C TYR A 253 1.46 7.25 -24.50
N LEU A 254 2.14 6.12 -24.25
CA LEU A 254 2.39 5.00 -25.19
C LEU A 254 3.45 5.23 -26.28
N GLN A 255 4.25 6.30 -26.22
CA GLN A 255 5.45 6.37 -27.07
C GLN A 255 6.52 5.39 -26.57
N LYS A 256 7.12 4.65 -27.50
CA LYS A 256 8.18 3.69 -27.20
C LYS A 256 9.37 4.32 -26.46
N SER A 257 9.69 5.57 -26.75
CA SER A 257 10.74 6.33 -26.06
C SER A 257 10.50 6.50 -24.56
N VAL A 258 9.24 6.63 -24.13
CA VAL A 258 8.85 6.77 -22.72
C VAL A 258 8.80 5.40 -22.02
N ILE A 259 8.35 4.37 -22.74
CA ILE A 259 8.26 3.00 -22.24
C ILE A 259 9.67 2.41 -22.03
N ASP A 260 10.55 2.58 -23.02
CA ASP A 260 11.91 2.05 -23.02
C ASP A 260 12.95 3.04 -22.43
N ASP A 261 12.51 4.05 -21.68
CA ASP A 261 13.42 5.03 -21.05
C ASP A 261 14.37 4.30 -20.07
N PRO A 262 15.70 4.42 -20.24
CA PRO A 262 16.67 3.73 -19.39
C PRO A 262 16.65 4.19 -17.91
N THR A 263 16.10 5.38 -17.64
CA THR A 263 15.98 5.96 -16.30
C THR A 263 14.65 5.60 -15.61
N LEU A 264 13.66 5.06 -16.35
CA LEU A 264 12.36 4.67 -15.81
C LEU A 264 12.46 3.83 -14.54
N PRO A 265 13.31 2.79 -14.44
CA PRO A 265 13.43 2.02 -13.20
C PRO A 265 13.80 2.87 -11.99
N ASN A 266 14.79 3.76 -12.14
CA ASN A 266 15.26 4.62 -11.04
C ASN A 266 14.18 5.61 -10.62
N ASN A 267 13.53 6.24 -11.60
CA ASN A 267 12.43 7.18 -11.38
C ASN A 267 11.24 6.50 -10.69
N PHE A 268 10.89 5.29 -11.14
CA PHE A 268 9.86 4.47 -10.53
C PHE A 268 10.16 4.09 -9.09
N HIS A 269 11.36 3.57 -8.81
CA HIS A 269 11.75 3.20 -7.45
C HIS A 269 11.76 4.41 -6.51
N PHE A 270 12.27 5.56 -6.97
CA PHE A 270 12.27 6.80 -6.20
C PHE A 270 10.84 7.24 -5.82
N VAL A 271 9.94 7.31 -6.81
CA VAL A 271 8.56 7.78 -6.56
C VAL A 271 7.77 6.76 -5.74
N ALA A 272 7.96 5.47 -5.96
CA ALA A 272 7.37 4.41 -5.15
C ALA A 272 7.84 4.47 -3.69
N GLU A 273 9.14 4.71 -3.45
CA GLU A 273 9.67 4.89 -2.10
C GLU A 273 9.10 6.13 -1.41
N CYS A 274 8.95 7.23 -2.14
CA CYS A 274 8.28 8.42 -1.62
C CYS A 274 6.85 8.12 -1.19
N ALA A 275 6.08 7.42 -2.03
CA ALA A 275 4.72 7.01 -1.73
C ALA A 275 4.67 6.08 -0.50
N ASP A 276 5.53 5.06 -0.46
CA ASP A 276 5.60 4.11 0.66
C ASP A 276 5.87 4.82 1.99
N ARG A 277 6.88 5.71 2.03
CA ARG A 277 7.25 6.46 3.25
C ARG A 277 6.15 7.41 3.73
N LEU A 278 5.47 8.07 2.80
CA LEU A 278 4.38 8.99 3.12
C LEU A 278 3.15 8.24 3.62
N ILE A 279 2.79 7.12 3.01
CA ILE A 279 1.71 6.24 3.47
C ILE A 279 2.04 5.72 4.87
N PHE A 280 3.26 5.21 5.09
CA PHE A 280 3.73 4.76 6.40
C PHE A 280 3.55 5.82 7.49
N LYS A 281 3.95 7.05 7.16
CA LYS A 281 3.86 8.18 8.06
C LYS A 281 2.42 8.59 8.34
N ALA A 282 1.52 8.49 7.36
CA ALA A 282 0.09 8.72 7.57
C ALA A 282 -0.52 7.74 8.59
N PHE A 283 -0.01 6.51 8.66
CA PHE A 283 -0.39 5.51 9.67
C PHE A 283 0.33 5.67 11.01
N GLY A 284 1.24 6.64 11.16
CA GLY A 284 2.03 6.79 12.38
C GLY A 284 3.03 5.66 12.62
N ILE A 285 3.39 4.90 11.57
CA ILE A 285 4.30 3.77 11.70
C ILE A 285 5.74 4.25 11.55
N ASP A 286 6.62 3.79 12.44
CA ASP A 286 8.06 3.99 12.38
C ASP A 286 8.63 3.56 11.01
N GLN A 287 9.22 4.53 10.31
CA GLN A 287 9.84 4.31 9.00
C GLN A 287 11.03 3.37 9.05
N ALA A 288 11.64 3.12 10.21
CA ALA A 288 12.71 2.13 10.35
C ALA A 288 12.27 0.70 10.01
N LEU A 289 10.95 0.41 10.08
CA LEU A 289 10.40 -0.89 9.69
C LEU A 289 10.25 -1.05 8.17
N LEU A 290 10.32 0.05 7.42
CA LEU A 290 10.09 0.07 5.98
C LEU A 290 11.36 -0.32 5.22
N LYS A 291 11.26 -1.37 4.40
CA LYS A 291 12.32 -1.75 3.46
C LYS A 291 12.31 -0.84 2.23
N PRO A 292 13.49 -0.61 1.60
CA PRO A 292 13.59 0.11 0.34
C PRO A 292 12.59 -0.40 -0.71
N SER A 293 12.10 0.51 -1.55
CA SER A 293 11.10 0.15 -2.56
C SER A 293 11.74 -0.62 -3.71
N ARG A 294 11.40 -1.91 -3.82
CA ARG A 294 11.91 -2.82 -4.85
C ARG A 294 10.77 -3.52 -5.58
N HIS A 295 9.90 -2.74 -6.21
CA HIS A 295 8.86 -3.26 -7.10
C HIS A 295 9.47 -3.82 -8.39
N SER A 296 8.87 -4.88 -8.94
CA SER A 296 9.33 -5.44 -10.21
C SER A 296 9.09 -4.48 -11.37
N ILE A 297 10.07 -4.36 -12.27
CA ILE A 297 9.98 -3.56 -13.49
C ILE A 297 9.30 -4.38 -14.59
N ILE A 298 8.24 -3.84 -15.18
CA ILE A 298 7.47 -4.44 -16.29
C ILE A 298 7.34 -3.38 -17.37
N VAL A 299 8.16 -3.51 -18.41
CA VAL A 299 8.19 -2.56 -19.54
C VAL A 299 7.34 -3.05 -20.71
N ASN A 300 7.34 -4.37 -20.98
CA ASN A 300 6.54 -4.98 -22.03
C ASN A 300 5.91 -6.29 -21.51
N ARG A 301 4.62 -6.51 -21.80
CA ARG A 301 3.97 -7.81 -21.60
C ARG A 301 4.06 -8.56 -22.93
N ILE A 302 4.81 -9.65 -22.98
CA ILE A 302 4.69 -10.61 -24.08
C ILE A 302 3.40 -11.38 -23.79
N VAL A 303 2.35 -11.12 -24.57
CA VAL A 303 1.11 -11.90 -24.60
C VAL A 303 1.29 -13.07 -25.54
#